data_AF-A0A4Y2V6A6-F1
#
_entry.id   AF-A0A4Y2V6A6-F1
#
_cell.length_a   1.000
_cell.length_b   1.000
_cell.length_c   1.000
_cell.angle_alpha   90.00
_cell.angle_beta   90.00
_cell.angle_gamma   90.00
#
_symmetry.space_group_name_H-M   'P 1'
#
loop_
_entity.id
_entity.type
_entity.pdbx_description
1 polymer ?
#
loop_
_entity_poly.entity_id
_entity_poly.type
_entity_poly.pdbx_seq_one_letter_code
_entity_poly.pdbx_strand_id
1 'polypeptide(L)'
;EFQNQTSCTRCPSNLCKGSILENYISKRMIEGVQFCRTLYIGDGHNDVCAALRLTVNDFVFAREGYRLLRSLEKMPSKNVKPTLVPWKTVKDIRDVLLSS
;
A
#
# COMPACT_ATOMS: atom_id res chain seq x y z
N GLU A 1 -2.15 19.48 -10.01
CA GLU A 1 -0.73 19.49 -10.41
C GLU A 1 -0.41 18.20 -11.15
N PHE A 2 0.20 18.28 -12.34
CA PHE A 2 0.70 17.10 -13.02
C PHE A 2 1.99 16.64 -12.33
N GLN A 3 2.04 15.40 -11.84
CA GLN A 3 3.25 14.84 -11.27
C GLN A 3 4.13 14.27 -12.39
N ASN A 4 5.42 14.60 -12.39
CA ASN A 4 6.41 13.99 -13.29
C ASN A 4 7.56 13.45 -12.42
N GLN A 5 7.45 12.18 -12.04
CA GLN A 5 8.41 11.49 -11.19
C GLN A 5 9.44 10.73 -12.03
N THR A 6 10.70 10.78 -11.62
CA THR A 6 11.81 10.06 -12.25
C THR A 6 12.51 9.08 -11.30
N SER A 7 12.17 9.11 -10.01
CA SER A 7 12.86 8.35 -8.96
C SER A 7 12.38 6.91 -8.82
N CYS A 8 11.16 6.59 -9.27
CA CYS A 8 10.59 5.26 -9.22
C CYS A 8 10.63 4.60 -10.60
N THR A 9 11.51 3.61 -10.77
CA THR A 9 11.65 2.82 -11.99
C THR A 9 10.51 1.82 -12.22
N ARG A 10 9.65 1.58 -11.22
CA ARG A 10 8.51 0.65 -11.29
C ARG A 10 7.21 1.30 -11.74
N CYS A 11 7.12 2.62 -11.71
CA CYS A 11 5.88 3.34 -11.94
C CYS A 11 6.01 4.24 -13.17
N PRO A 12 4.90 4.54 -13.87
CA PRO A 12 4.94 5.52 -14.93
C PRO A 12 5.33 6.90 -14.38
N SER A 13 5.86 7.75 -15.25
CA SER A 13 6.32 9.10 -14.86
C SER A 13 5.20 9.97 -14.30
N ASN A 14 3.95 9.73 -14.71
CA ASN A 14 2.80 10.53 -14.28
C ASN A 14 2.22 10.14 -12.91
N LEU A 15 2.51 8.93 -12.39
CA LEU A 15 1.89 8.47 -11.14
C LEU A 15 2.72 7.39 -10.44
N CYS A 16 3.16 7.68 -9.22
CA CYS A 16 3.70 6.69 -8.28
C CYS A 16 2.93 6.77 -6.96
N LYS A 17 1.94 5.88 -6.79
CA LYS A 17 1.11 5.83 -5.56
C LYS A 17 1.93 5.63 -4.29
N GLY A 18 3.07 4.95 -4.41
CA GLY A 18 3.97 4.76 -3.29
C GLY A 18 4.70 6.01 -2.84
N SER A 19 5.20 6.82 -3.78
CA SER A 19 5.82 8.11 -3.41
C SER A 19 4.76 9.07 -2.83
N ILE A 20 3.54 9.06 -3.38
CA ILE A 20 2.42 9.83 -2.83
C ILE A 20 2.14 9.43 -1.37
N LEU A 21 2.11 8.13 -1.08
CA LEU A 21 1.89 7.61 0.28
C LEU A 21 3.00 8.04 1.25
N GLU A 22 4.28 7.86 0.88
CA GLU A 22 5.43 8.29 1.70
C GLU A 22 5.41 9.80 1.97
N ASN A 23 5.13 10.60 0.94
CA ASN A 23 5.05 12.05 1.06
C ASN A 23 3.92 12.47 1.99
N TYR A 24 2.76 11.81 1.90
CA TYR A 24 1.63 12.08 2.79
C TYR A 24 1.97 11.74 4.25
N ILE A 25 2.51 10.55 4.52
CA ILE A 25 2.91 10.13 5.87
C ILE A 25 3.95 11.10 6.45
N SER A 26 4.97 11.44 5.66
CA SER A 26 6.04 12.37 6.07
C SER A 26 5.49 13.76 6.37
N LYS A 27 4.58 14.27 5.52
CA LYS A 27 3.91 15.55 5.74
C LYS A 27 3.11 15.55 7.03
N ARG A 28 2.32 14.51 7.29
CA ARG A 28 1.52 14.40 8.53
C ARG A 28 2.40 14.31 9.77
N MET A 29 3.55 13.64 9.69
CA MET A 29 4.52 13.60 10.77
C MET A 29 5.07 15.00 11.11
N ILE A 30 5.40 15.80 10.10
CA ILE A 30 5.83 17.20 10.28
C ILE A 30 4.72 18.05 10.92
N GLU A 31 3.46 17.77 10.59
CA GLU A 31 2.27 18.41 11.18
C GLU A 31 1.93 17.86 12.60
N GLY A 32 2.80 17.05 13.19
CA GLY A 32 2.64 16.51 14.54
C GLY A 32 1.73 15.28 14.63
N VAL A 33 1.36 14.67 13.50
CA VAL A 33 0.50 13.48 13.45
C VAL A 33 1.32 12.26 13.05
N GLN A 34 1.50 11.35 14.01
CA GLN A 34 2.18 10.08 13.79
C GLN A 34 1.17 8.94 13.61
N PHE A 35 1.24 8.26 12.47
CA PHE A 35 0.48 7.03 12.26
C PHE A 35 1.22 5.86 12.90
N CYS A 36 0.60 5.21 13.89
CA CYS A 36 1.14 3.97 14.47
C CYS A 36 1.02 2.79 13.50
N ARG A 37 0.03 2.86 12.60
CA ARG A 37 -0.30 1.82 11.63
C ARG A 37 -1.01 2.43 10.43
N THR A 38 -0.68 1.96 9.24
CA THR A 38 -1.29 2.34 7.96
C THR A 38 -2.00 1.14 7.35
N LEU A 39 -3.25 1.33 6.91
CA LEU A 39 -4.04 0.32 6.23
C LEU A 39 -4.27 0.78 4.80
N TYR A 40 -3.65 0.10 3.85
CA TYR A 40 -3.76 0.42 2.43
C TYR A 40 -4.73 -0.55 1.74
N ILE A 41 -5.70 -0.04 0.98
CA ILE A 41 -6.69 -0.85 0.26
C ILE A 41 -6.52 -0.64 -1.23
N GLY A 42 -6.37 -1.72 -2.00
CA GLY A 42 -6.20 -1.65 -3.45
C GLY A 42 -6.40 -3.00 -4.17
N ASP A 43 -6.26 -2.97 -5.49
CA ASP A 43 -6.52 -4.10 -6.38
C ASP A 43 -5.58 -4.15 -7.60
N GLY A 44 -5.07 -3.00 -8.03
CA GLY A 44 -4.37 -2.83 -9.29
C GLY A 44 -2.85 -2.99 -9.23
N HIS A 45 -2.23 -3.11 -10.40
CA HIS A 45 -0.77 -3.14 -10.51
C HIS A 45 -0.10 -1.86 -9.97
N ASN A 46 -0.76 -0.70 -10.15
CA ASN A 46 -0.25 0.60 -9.70
C ASN A 46 -0.20 0.74 -8.17
N ASP A 47 -0.81 -0.18 -7.43
CA ASP A 47 -0.83 -0.22 -5.97
C ASP A 47 0.36 -0.97 -5.37
N VAL A 48 1.05 -1.81 -6.18
CA VAL A 48 2.19 -2.63 -5.73
C VAL A 48 3.27 -1.73 -5.13
N CYS A 49 3.53 -0.59 -5.75
CA CYS A 49 4.59 0.30 -5.27
C CYS A 49 4.23 1.01 -3.95
N ALA A 50 2.95 1.16 -3.63
CA ALA A 50 2.50 1.64 -2.33
C ALA A 50 2.63 0.53 -1.27
N ALA A 51 2.18 -0.69 -1.59
CA ALA A 51 2.31 -1.84 -0.70
C ALA A 51 3.77 -2.11 -0.29
N LEU A 52 4.72 -1.98 -1.21
CA LEU A 52 6.15 -2.22 -0.93
C LEU A 52 6.83 -1.15 -0.03
N ARG A 53 6.19 0.00 0.18
CA ARG A 53 6.70 1.07 1.06
C ARG A 53 6.14 1.03 2.47
N LEU A 54 5.12 0.19 2.68
CA LEU A 54 4.60 -0.07 4.01
C LEU A 54 5.61 -0.84 4.87
N THR A 55 5.46 -0.71 6.17
CA THR A 55 6.29 -1.34 7.19
C THR A 55 5.68 -2.67 7.65
N VAL A 56 6.39 -3.38 8.54
CA VAL A 56 5.92 -4.64 9.14
C VAL A 56 4.69 -4.47 10.04
N ASN A 57 4.43 -3.25 10.52
CA ASN A 57 3.29 -2.95 11.38
C ASN A 57 2.01 -2.65 10.60
N ASP A 58 2.13 -2.46 9.28
CA ASP A 58 1.09 -1.99 8.39
C ASP A 58 0.36 -3.15 7.69
N PHE A 59 -0.77 -2.83 7.06
CA PHE A 59 -1.61 -3.79 6.36
C PHE A 59 -1.83 -3.35 4.92
N VAL A 60 -1.82 -4.34 4.02
CA VAL A 60 -2.27 -4.17 2.64
C VAL A 60 -3.46 -5.09 2.37
N PHE A 61 -4.62 -4.49 2.18
CA PHE A 61 -5.83 -5.15 1.74
C PHE A 61 -5.81 -5.24 0.22
N ALA A 62 -5.43 -6.40 -0.30
CA ALA A 62 -5.31 -6.65 -1.74
C ALA A 62 -6.53 -7.44 -2.25
N ARG A 63 -7.23 -6.90 -3.25
CA ARG A 63 -8.47 -7.52 -3.73
C ARG A 63 -8.21 -8.89 -4.34
N GLU A 64 -8.98 -9.88 -3.91
CA GLU A 64 -8.84 -11.25 -4.38
C GLU A 64 -9.16 -11.37 -5.87
N GLY A 65 -8.30 -12.10 -6.59
CA GLY A 65 -8.43 -12.28 -8.04
C GLY A 65 -7.75 -11.20 -8.89
N TYR A 66 -7.31 -10.08 -8.30
CA TYR A 66 -6.73 -8.94 -9.02
C TYR A 66 -5.19 -8.91 -9.00
N ARG A 67 -4.61 -7.97 -9.76
CA ARG A 67 -3.16 -7.91 -10.03
C ARG A 67 -2.32 -7.60 -8.79
N LEU A 68 -2.82 -6.78 -7.85
CA LEU A 68 -2.08 -6.44 -6.64
C LEU A 68 -1.76 -7.70 -5.84
N LEU A 69 -2.79 -8.49 -5.47
CA LEU A 69 -2.63 -9.69 -4.68
C LEU A 69 -1.67 -10.69 -5.34
N ARG A 70 -1.93 -11.01 -6.62
CA ARG A 70 -1.08 -11.94 -7.41
C ARG A 70 0.38 -11.47 -7.52
N SER A 71 0.62 -10.16 -7.55
CA SER A 71 1.98 -9.61 -7.64
C SER A 71 2.71 -9.75 -6.30
N LEU A 72 2.04 -9.48 -5.19
CA LEU A 72 2.63 -9.57 -3.86
C LEU A 72 2.90 -11.02 -3.44
N GLU A 73 1.98 -11.95 -3.74
CA GLU A 73 2.15 -13.39 -3.45
C GLU A 73 3.32 -14.03 -4.20
N LYS A 74 3.67 -13.50 -5.38
CA LYS A 74 4.82 -13.99 -6.18
C LYS A 74 6.16 -13.43 -5.73
N MET A 75 6.17 -12.43 -4.86
CA MET A 75 7.40 -11.85 -4.34
C MET A 75 7.90 -12.66 -3.14
N PRO A 76 9.23 -12.74 -2.92
CA PRO A 76 9.76 -13.30 -1.69
C PRO A 76 9.20 -12.57 -0.47
N SER A 77 8.82 -13.28 0.59
CA SER A 77 8.22 -12.69 1.79
C SER A 77 9.08 -11.59 2.41
N LYS A 78 10.42 -11.69 2.33
CA LYS A 78 11.35 -10.65 2.79
C LYS A 78 11.21 -9.29 2.07
N ASN A 79 10.59 -9.27 0.89
CA ASN A 79 10.35 -8.06 0.09
C ASN A 79 8.98 -7.44 0.37
N VAL A 80 8.02 -8.20 0.92
CA VAL A 80 6.67 -7.74 1.26
C VAL A 80 6.56 -7.66 2.78
N LYS A 81 6.85 -6.49 3.31
CA LYS A 81 6.86 -6.21 4.75
C LYS A 81 5.48 -6.19 5.41
N PRO A 82 4.44 -5.53 4.85
CA PRO A 82 3.16 -5.40 5.54
C PRO A 82 2.42 -6.74 5.61
N THR A 83 1.46 -6.82 6.54
CA THR A 83 0.52 -7.93 6.58
C THR A 83 -0.38 -7.87 5.35
N LEU A 84 -0.32 -8.91 4.51
CA LEU A 84 -1.14 -9.05 3.31
C LEU A 84 -2.49 -9.67 3.67
N VAL A 85 -3.58 -8.94 3.40
CA VAL A 85 -4.95 -9.36 3.67
C VAL A 85 -5.73 -9.42 2.35
N PRO A 86 -6.05 -10.61 1.83
CA PRO A 86 -6.98 -10.74 0.73
C PRO A 86 -8.37 -10.23 1.11
N TRP A 87 -9.05 -9.47 0.23
CA TRP A 87 -10.45 -9.07 0.44
C TRP A 87 -11.30 -9.27 -0.82
N LYS A 88 -12.56 -9.63 -0.63
CA LYS A 88 -13.60 -9.74 -1.68
C LYS A 88 -14.69 -8.69 -1.50
N THR A 89 -15.05 -8.43 -0.25
CA THR A 89 -16.13 -7.54 0.15
C THR A 89 -15.67 -6.58 1.23
N VAL A 90 -16.46 -5.54 1.49
CA VAL A 90 -16.20 -4.58 2.58
C VAL A 90 -16.25 -5.27 3.95
N LYS A 91 -16.98 -6.39 4.10
CA LYS A 91 -17.04 -7.15 5.37
C LYS A 91 -15.66 -7.68 5.75
N ASP A 92 -14.90 -8.23 4.79
CA ASP A 92 -13.56 -8.76 5.05
C ASP A 92 -12.62 -7.67 5.60
N ILE A 93 -12.74 -6.44 5.06
CA ILE A 93 -11.96 -5.29 5.55
C ILE A 93 -12.42 -4.88 6.95
N ARG A 94 -13.75 -4.79 7.15
CA ARG A 94 -14.36 -4.43 8.43
C ARG A 94 -13.97 -5.39 9.55
N ASP A 95 -13.98 -6.69 9.29
CA ASP A 95 -13.72 -7.70 10.31
C ASP A 95 -12.28 -7.60 10.82
N VAL A 96 -11.32 -7.34 9.92
CA VAL A 96 -9.93 -7.05 10.32
C VAL A 96 -9.86 -5.76 11.13
N LEU A 97 -10.50 -4.67 10.67
CA LEU A 97 -10.51 -3.38 11.39
C LEU A 97 -11.06 -3.48 12.83
N LEU A 98 -12.04 -4.35 13.06
CA LEU A 98 -12.67 -4.53 14.38
C LEU A 98 -11.93 -5.53 15.27
N SER A 99 -10.97 -6.28 14.71
CA SER A 99 -10.17 -7.29 15.43
C SER A 99 -8.73 -6.84 15.73
N SER A 100 -8.31 -5.69 15.19
CA SER A 100 -6.91 -5.25 15.09
C SER A 100 -6.47 -4.20 16.10
#